data_AF-A0A845L965-F1
#
_entry.id   AF-A0A845L965-F1
#
_cell.length_a   1.000
_cell.length_b   1.000
_cell.length_c   1.000
_cell.angle_alpha   90.00
_cell.angle_beta   90.00
_cell.angle_gamma   90.00
#
_symmetry.space_group_name_H-M   'P 1'
#
loop_
_entity.id
_entity.type
_entity.pdbx_description
1 polymer ?
#
loop_
_entity_poly.entity_id
_entity_poly.type
_entity_poly.pdbx_seq_one_letter_code
_entity_poly.pdbx_strand_id
1 'polypeptide(L)' 'MMRVILDGIGENEAFIKTDDGIMTIPRHRIPEEARAGDCLLMKDGMYVLDSQGRCGKS' A
#
# COMPACT_ATOMS: atom_id res chain seq x y z
N MET A 1 12.75 -3.18 -4.81
CA MET A 1 11.45 -3.37 -4.13
C MET A 1 10.92 -2.01 -3.73
N MET A 2 9.74 -1.65 -4.20
CA MET A 2 9.11 -0.37 -3.86
C MET A 2 8.23 -0.57 -2.63
N ARG A 3 8.41 0.28 -1.61
CA ARG A 3 7.56 0.34 -0.42
C ARG A 3 6.59 1.49 -0.58
N VAL A 4 5.35 1.29 -0.19
CA VAL A 4 4.31 2.33 -0.23
C VAL A 4 3.49 2.29 1.04
N ILE A 5 2.83 3.40 1.36
CA ILE A 5 1.89 3.47 2.49
C ILE A 5 0.48 3.42 1.93
N LEU A 6 -0.38 2.57 2.46
CA LEU A 6 -1.80 2.58 2.11
C LEU A 6 -2.45 3.80 2.75
N ASP A 7 -2.76 4.83 1.98
CA ASP A 7 -3.34 6.09 2.46
C ASP A 7 -4.86 5.93 2.70
N GLY A 8 -5.55 5.19 1.83
CA GLY A 8 -6.99 4.97 1.94
C GLY A 8 -7.51 3.81 1.09
N ILE A 9 -8.72 3.36 1.40
CA ILE A 9 -9.41 2.27 0.72
C ILE A 9 -10.81 2.75 0.32
N GLY A 10 -11.11 2.72 -0.98
CA GLY A 10 -12.45 2.91 -1.53
C GLY A 10 -13.11 1.57 -1.87
N GLU A 11 -14.27 1.63 -2.53
CA GLU A 11 -15.05 0.43 -2.89
C GLU A 11 -14.31 -0.46 -3.90
N ASN A 12 -13.74 0.14 -4.95
CA ASN A 12 -13.06 -0.58 -6.05
C ASN A 12 -11.57 -0.24 -6.19
N GLU A 13 -11.10 0.74 -5.42
CA GLU A 13 -9.76 1.30 -5.52
C GLU A 13 -9.11 1.48 -4.14
N ALA A 14 -7.80 1.66 -4.15
CA ALA A 14 -7.00 1.99 -2.99
C ALA A 14 -6.01 3.09 -3.36
N PHE A 15 -5.70 3.94 -2.39
CA PHE A 15 -4.79 5.07 -2.54
C PHE A 15 -3.51 4.74 -1.82
N ILE A 16 -2.38 4.78 -2.53
CA ILE A 16 -1.07 4.49 -1.97
C ILE A 16 -0.19 5.75 -2.05
N LYS A 17 0.51 6.04 -0.97
CA LYS A 17 1.51 7.10 -0.92
C LYS A 17 2.87 6.53 -1.34
N THR A 18 3.43 7.16 -2.35
CA THR A 18 4.77 6.92 -2.91
C THR A 18 5.62 8.17 -2.72
N ASP A 19 6.90 8.12 -3.09
CA ASP A 19 7.80 9.27 -3.02
C ASP A 19 7.38 10.41 -3.97
N ASP A 20 6.71 10.07 -5.08
CA ASP A 20 6.23 11.02 -6.08
C ASP A 20 4.82 11.57 -5.77
N GLY A 21 4.20 11.11 -4.67
CA GLY A 21 2.85 11.51 -4.27
C GLY A 21 1.89 10.32 -4.13
N ILE A 22 0.58 10.62 -4.18
CA ILE A 22 -0.47 9.61 -4.03
C ILE A 22 -0.82 9.02 -5.39
N MET A 23 -0.83 7.70 -5.47
CA MET A 23 -1.28 6.95 -6.65
C MET A 23 -2.53 6.14 -6.32
N THR A 24 -3.39 5.98 -7.31
CA THR A 24 -4.59 5.12 -7.23
C THR A 24 -4.29 3.76 -7.85
N ILE A 25 -4.66 2.68 -7.16
CA ILE A 25 -4.55 1.30 -7.63
C ILE A 25 -5.87 0.55 -7.44
N PRO A 26 -6.13 -0.53 -8.18
CA PRO A 26 -7.30 -1.37 -7.94
C PRO A 26 -7.28 -2.03 -6.56
N ARG A 27 -8.43 -2.09 -5.87
CA ARG A 27 -8.56 -2.68 -4.52
C ARG A 27 -8.12 -4.14 -4.44
N HIS A 28 -8.34 -4.91 -5.50
CA HIS A 28 -7.96 -6.33 -5.54
C HIS A 28 -6.44 -6.55 -5.58
N ARG A 29 -5.63 -5.50 -5.81
CA ARG A 29 -4.17 -5.60 -5.78
C ARG A 29 -3.58 -5.56 -4.39
N ILE A 30 -4.35 -5.13 -3.39
CA ILE A 30 -3.92 -5.10 -1.99
C ILE A 30 -4.60 -6.24 -1.21
N PRO A 31 -3.99 -6.72 -0.11
CA PRO A 31 -4.58 -7.74 0.73
C PRO A 31 -5.94 -7.30 1.31
N GLU A 32 -6.81 -8.24 1.63
CA GLU A 32 -8.14 -7.91 2.17
C GLU A 32 -8.02 -7.31 3.57
N GLU A 33 -7.08 -7.84 4.36
CA GLU A 33 -6.78 -7.44 5.73
C GLU A 33 -6.05 -6.09 5.87
N ALA A 34 -5.56 -5.52 4.77
CA ALA A 34 -4.82 -4.28 4.77
C ALA A 34 -5.70 -3.09 5.20
N ARG A 35 -5.12 -2.17 5.97
CA ARG A 35 -5.77 -1.00 6.54
C ARG A 35 -5.04 0.28 6.13
N ALA A 36 -5.77 1.39 6.09
CA ALA A 36 -5.15 2.69 5.95
C ALA A 36 -4.08 2.91 7.04
N GLY A 37 -2.90 3.33 6.63
CA GLY A 37 -1.67 3.42 7.42
C GLY A 37 -0.70 2.26 7.22
N ASP A 38 -1.12 1.14 6.64
CA ASP A 38 -0.26 -0.04 6.48
C ASP A 38 0.85 0.17 5.46
N CYS A 39 1.97 -0.49 5.72
CA CYS A 39 3.07 -0.63 4.78
C CYS A 39 2.82 -1.76 3.80
N LEU A 40 2.98 -1.46 2.52
CA LEU A 40 2.85 -2.44 1.46
C LEU A 40 4.14 -2.56 0.65
N LEU A 41 4.46 -3.79 0.25
CA LEU A 41 5.53 -4.11 -0.68
C LEU A 41 4.94 -4.58 -2.00
N MET A 42 5.38 -3.99 -3.11
CA MET A 42 5.03 -4.51 -4.43
C MET A 42 5.83 -5.79 -4.72
N LYS A 43 5.11 -6.88 -5.00
CA LYS A 43 5.64 -8.18 -5.41
C LYS A 43 4.76 -8.76 -6.51
N ASP A 44 5.36 -9.03 -7.67
CA ASP A 44 4.68 -9.65 -8.82
C ASP A 44 3.39 -8.93 -9.26
N GLY A 45 3.38 -7.59 -9.21
CA GLY A 45 2.23 -6.75 -9.59
C GLY A 45 1.12 -6.64 -8.53
N MET A 46 1.28 -7.33 -7.40
CA MET A 46 0.41 -7.29 -6.23
C MET A 46 1.12 -6.61 -5.06
N TYR A 47 0.36 -6.22 -4.05
CA TYR A 47 0.87 -5.67 -2.81
C TYR A 47 0.71 -6.67 -1.67
N VAL A 48 1.71 -6.74 -0.80
CA VAL A 48 1.69 -7.56 0.41
C VAL A 48 2.04 -6.70 1.62
N LEU A 49 1.51 -7.06 2.80
CA LEU A 49 1.84 -6.36 4.04
C LEU A 49 3.34 -6.49 4.35
N ASP A 50 3.98 -5.35 4.63
CA ASP A 50 5.34 -5.35 5.16
C ASP A 50 5.31 -5.66 6.66
N SER A 51 5.57 -6.92 7.00
CA SER A 51 5.65 -7.39 8.39
C SER A 51 6.77 -6.71 9.20
N GLN A 52 7.66 -5.94 8.57
CA GLN A 52 8.72 -5.21 9.27
C GLN A 52 8.26 -3.84 9.82
N GLY A 53 7.01 -3.43 9.54
CA GLY A 53 6.29 -2.41 10.31
C GLY A 53 6.89 -1.00 10.35
N ARG A 54 7.77 -0.64 9.41
CA ARG A 54 8.42 0.68 9.39
C ARG A 54 8.14 1.44 8.11
N CYS A 55 6.98 2.08 8.05
CA CYS A 55 6.73 3.20 7.14
C CYS A 55 6.90 4.49 7.92
N GLY A 56 7.91 5.28 7.55
CA GLY A 56 8.03 6.64 8.06
C GLY A 56 8.66 6.82 9.45
N LYS A 57 9.46 5.87 9.96
CA LYS A 57 10.45 6.19 11.00
C LYS A 57 11.87 6.03 10.46
N SER A 58 12.32 7.07 9.77
CA SER A 58 13.72 7.47 9.66
C SER A 58 14.01 8.52 10.71
#